data_AF-A0A1H6F7A5-F1
#
_entry.id   AF-A0A1H6F7A5-F1
#
_cell.length_a   1.000
_cell.length_b   1.000
_cell.length_c   1.000
_cell.angle_alpha   90.00
_cell.angle_beta   90.00
_cell.angle_gamma   90.00
#
_symmetry.space_group_name_H-M   'P 1'
#
loop_
_entity.id
_entity.type
_entity.pdbx_description
1 polymer ?
#
loop_
_entity_poly.entity_id
_entity_poly.type
_entity_poly.pdbx_seq_one_letter_code
_entity_poly.pdbx_strand_id
1 'polypeptide(L)'
;MIIKQRFTKKPRISFSERLTQAFLEDYQHVDKMMLILLFLHWFTASTIMAYAYGLYTLGFVGGGLVMLIATLAYMLYRGTVVFRIIVGISLMLFSAIFIQQHLGRIEMHFHVFIALAFLIRYKDFIPLLAGAITTTVHHAVFSYCQVYDITLLDMPIKVYNYGEGFSITLLHAAFVVLAVSVYIYMIQSLRQQFIKNIQFSDTLELKNQEIEQSKIALKKEKEREMAANKAKSQFIANMSHELRTPRFDFRFSNIWSVKLTPWKWG
;
A
#
# COMPACT_ATOMS: atom_id res chain seq x y z
N MET A 1 -13.49 -26.17 33.87
CA MET A 1 -13.79 -26.13 32.43
C MET A 1 -12.67 -25.35 31.73
N ILE A 2 -11.68 -26.04 31.16
CA ILE A 2 -10.49 -25.43 30.55
C ILE A 2 -10.79 -25.17 29.07
N ILE A 3 -10.96 -23.89 28.70
CA ILE A 3 -11.14 -23.47 27.31
C ILE A 3 -9.79 -23.60 26.61
N LYS A 4 -9.61 -24.69 25.85
CA LYS A 4 -8.51 -24.79 24.87
C LYS A 4 -8.82 -23.82 23.72
N GLN A 5 -8.25 -22.61 23.78
CA GLN A 5 -8.10 -21.78 22.58
C GLN A 5 -7.21 -22.55 21.60
N ARG A 6 -7.83 -23.19 20.60
CA ARG A 6 -7.13 -23.66 19.41
C ARG A 6 -6.64 -22.43 18.67
N PHE A 7 -5.38 -22.05 18.91
CA PHE A 7 -4.63 -21.20 17.98
C PHE A 7 -4.45 -22.00 16.68
N THR A 8 -5.42 -21.92 15.77
CA THR A 8 -5.22 -22.37 14.41
C THR A 8 -4.16 -21.45 13.81
N LYS A 9 -2.91 -21.92 13.73
CA LYS A 9 -1.86 -21.24 12.96
C LYS A 9 -2.40 -21.05 11.55
N LYS A 10 -2.73 -19.81 11.18
CA LYS A 10 -2.99 -19.46 9.77
C LYS A 10 -1.80 -20.00 8.94
N PRO A 11 -2.05 -20.64 7.78
CA PRO A 11 -0.98 -21.13 6.94
C PRO A 11 -0.03 -19.97 6.62
N ARG A 12 1.28 -20.22 6.73
CA ARG A 12 2.32 -19.22 6.49
C ARG A 12 2.41 -18.98 4.98
N ILE A 13 1.69 -17.97 4.49
CA ILE A 13 1.75 -17.51 3.09
C ILE A 13 3.20 -17.19 2.74
N SER A 14 3.65 -17.62 1.56
CA SER A 14 5.00 -17.34 1.05
C SER A 14 5.23 -15.84 0.82
N PHE A 15 6.48 -15.37 0.93
CA PHE A 15 6.80 -13.96 0.66
C PHE A 15 6.36 -13.54 -0.76
N SER A 16 6.51 -14.43 -1.75
CA SER A 16 6.09 -14.19 -3.13
C SER A 16 4.59 -13.99 -3.27
N GLU A 17 3.77 -14.82 -2.64
CA GLU A 17 2.31 -14.65 -2.65
C GLU A 17 1.89 -13.34 -2.00
N ARG A 18 2.50 -12.99 -0.87
CA ARG A 18 2.22 -11.75 -0.14
C ARG A 18 2.59 -10.53 -0.98
N LEU A 19 3.73 -10.58 -1.66
CA LEU A 19 4.16 -9.55 -2.60
C LEU A 19 3.17 -9.39 -3.76
N THR A 20 2.74 -10.48 -4.39
CA THR A 20 1.75 -10.45 -5.48
C THR A 20 0.42 -9.84 -5.02
N GLN A 21 -0.07 -10.21 -3.84
CA GLN A 21 -1.30 -9.64 -3.27
C GLN A 21 -1.15 -8.14 -3.00
N ALA A 22 -0.03 -7.72 -2.39
CA ALA A 22 0.23 -6.31 -2.11
C ALA A 22 0.29 -5.45 -3.39
N PHE A 23 0.88 -5.96 -4.48
CA PHE A 23 0.83 -5.27 -5.78
C PHE A 23 -0.58 -5.22 -6.36
N LEU A 24 -1.34 -6.31 -6.29
CA LEU A 24 -2.72 -6.35 -6.81
C LEU A 24 -3.62 -5.34 -6.07
N GLU A 25 -3.55 -5.30 -4.74
CA GLU A 25 -4.27 -4.34 -3.91
C GLU A 25 -3.88 -2.90 -4.23
N ASP A 26 -2.58 -2.62 -4.36
CA ASP A 26 -2.09 -1.29 -4.75
C ASP A 26 -2.59 -0.92 -6.16
N TYR A 27 -2.57 -1.83 -7.13
CA TYR A 27 -3.09 -1.57 -8.47
C TYR A 27 -4.57 -1.24 -8.46
N GLN A 28 -5.41 -2.02 -7.76
CA GLN A 28 -6.85 -1.74 -7.67
C GLN A 28 -7.13 -0.40 -6.99
N HIS A 29 -6.33 -0.02 -5.98
CA HIS A 29 -6.43 1.28 -5.34
C HIS A 29 -6.09 2.43 -6.32
N VAL A 30 -4.99 2.29 -7.06
CA VAL A 30 -4.58 3.28 -8.06
C VAL A 30 -5.57 3.35 -9.21
N ASP A 31 -6.13 2.23 -9.65
CA ASP A 31 -7.13 2.18 -10.72
C ASP A 31 -8.34 3.04 -10.39
N LYS A 32 -8.84 2.94 -9.15
CA LYS A 32 -9.94 3.77 -8.66
C LYS A 32 -9.56 5.25 -8.66
N MET A 33 -8.36 5.58 -8.20
CA MET A 33 -7.85 6.95 -8.21
C MET A 33 -7.77 7.50 -9.64
N MET A 34 -7.30 6.69 -10.60
CA MET A 34 -7.20 7.08 -12.01
C MET A 34 -8.56 7.23 -12.67
N LEU A 35 -9.55 6.40 -12.32
CA LEU A 35 -10.91 6.58 -12.82
C LEU A 35 -11.52 7.92 -12.35
N ILE A 36 -11.30 8.28 -11.09
CA ILE A 36 -11.72 9.60 -10.56
C ILE A 36 -10.99 10.72 -11.30
N LEU A 37 -9.68 10.56 -11.52
CA LEU A 37 -8.89 11.53 -12.27
C LEU A 37 -9.41 11.70 -13.71
N LEU A 38 -9.73 10.62 -14.41
CA LEU A 38 -10.30 10.66 -15.76
C LEU A 38 -11.68 11.32 -15.79
N PHE A 39 -12.51 11.09 -14.75
CA PHE A 39 -13.78 11.79 -14.61
C PHE A 39 -13.58 13.30 -14.46
N LEU A 40 -12.59 13.72 -13.66
CA LEU A 40 -12.23 15.14 -13.53
C LEU A 40 -11.75 15.72 -14.87
N HIS A 41 -10.95 14.98 -15.64
CA HIS A 41 -10.55 15.40 -16.99
C HIS A 41 -11.75 15.57 -17.92
N TRP A 42 -12.70 14.64 -17.89
CA TRP A 42 -13.92 14.74 -18.68
C TRP A 42 -14.76 15.95 -18.29
N PHE A 43 -14.93 16.18 -16.99
CA PHE A 43 -15.61 17.37 -16.49
C PHE A 43 -14.92 18.65 -16.97
N THR A 44 -13.59 18.74 -16.83
CA THR A 44 -12.77 19.87 -17.28
C THR A 44 -12.83 20.06 -18.80
N ALA A 45 -12.79 18.97 -19.58
CA ALA A 45 -12.95 18.99 -21.04
C ALA A 45 -14.32 19.55 -21.44
N SER A 46 -15.37 19.10 -20.76
CA SER A 46 -16.75 19.44 -21.09
C SER A 46 -17.17 20.83 -20.63
N THR A 47 -16.40 21.47 -19.75
CA THR A 47 -16.76 22.76 -19.13
C THR A 47 -15.69 23.83 -19.37
N ILE A 48 -14.58 23.76 -18.62
CA ILE A 48 -13.55 24.79 -18.56
C ILE A 48 -12.79 24.89 -19.88
N MET A 49 -12.31 23.77 -20.41
CA MET A 49 -11.46 23.78 -21.61
C MET A 49 -12.26 24.08 -22.88
N ALA A 50 -13.52 23.66 -22.92
CA ALA A 50 -14.44 23.95 -24.02
C ALA A 50 -14.78 25.45 -24.15
N TYR A 51 -14.75 26.21 -23.05
CA TYR A 51 -15.23 27.59 -23.01
C TYR A 51 -14.48 28.52 -23.97
N ALA A 52 -13.16 28.41 -24.06
CA ALA A 52 -12.31 29.36 -24.79
C ALA A 52 -12.67 29.50 -26.28
N TYR A 53 -13.04 28.39 -26.93
CA TYR A 53 -13.35 28.33 -28.37
C TYR A 53 -14.72 27.70 -28.66
N GLY A 54 -15.56 27.53 -27.63
CA GLY A 54 -16.91 26.95 -27.78
C GLY A 54 -16.93 25.46 -28.15
N LEU A 55 -15.84 24.72 -27.96
CA LEU A 55 -15.68 23.33 -28.38
C LEU A 55 -16.28 22.32 -27.38
N TYR A 56 -17.52 22.58 -26.96
CA TYR A 56 -18.28 21.78 -25.99
C TYR A 56 -18.61 20.38 -26.50
N THR A 57 -18.99 20.23 -27.77
CA THR A 57 -19.32 18.93 -28.36
C THR A 57 -18.12 17.98 -28.28
N LEU A 58 -16.91 18.47 -28.53
CA LEU A 58 -15.69 17.66 -28.42
C LEU A 58 -15.43 17.23 -26.97
N GLY A 59 -15.62 18.13 -26.00
CA GLY A 59 -15.47 17.81 -24.58
C GLY A 59 -16.50 16.79 -24.09
N PHE A 60 -17.79 17.03 -24.37
CA PHE A 60 -18.88 16.15 -23.93
C PHE A 60 -18.89 14.81 -24.66
N VAL A 61 -18.92 14.81 -25.99
CA VAL A 61 -19.05 13.58 -26.79
C VAL A 61 -17.71 12.84 -26.86
N GLY A 62 -16.64 13.55 -27.24
CA GLY A 62 -15.31 12.95 -27.34
C GLY A 62 -14.77 12.52 -25.98
N GLY A 63 -14.79 13.43 -25.00
CA GLY A 63 -14.39 13.10 -23.63
C GLY A 63 -15.31 12.07 -22.97
N GLY A 64 -16.62 12.11 -23.28
CA GLY A 64 -17.59 11.14 -22.76
C GLY A 64 -17.35 9.73 -23.29
N LEU A 65 -16.96 9.60 -24.57
CA LEU A 65 -16.57 8.31 -25.15
C LEU A 65 -15.31 7.75 -24.47
N VAL A 66 -14.30 8.59 -24.25
CA VAL A 66 -13.08 8.19 -23.51
C VAL A 66 -13.43 7.73 -22.10
N MET A 67 -14.26 8.49 -21.39
CA MET A 67 -14.71 8.18 -20.03
C MET A 67 -15.54 6.90 -19.98
N LEU A 68 -16.43 6.68 -20.95
CA LEU A 68 -17.24 5.47 -21.06
C LEU A 68 -16.34 4.23 -21.24
N ILE A 69 -15.39 4.28 -22.18
CA ILE A 69 -14.44 3.19 -22.41
C ILE A 69 -13.63 2.90 -21.14
N ALA A 70 -13.13 3.94 -20.47
CA ALA A 70 -12.39 3.79 -19.22
C ALA A 70 -13.28 3.17 -18.11
N THR A 71 -14.55 3.56 -18.01
CA THR A 71 -15.48 3.03 -17.01
C THR A 71 -15.77 1.55 -17.26
N LEU A 72 -16.08 1.17 -18.50
CA LEU A 72 -16.28 -0.23 -18.88
C LEU A 72 -15.02 -1.06 -18.65
N ALA A 73 -13.85 -0.52 -19.01
CA ALA A 73 -12.57 -1.17 -18.76
C ALA A 73 -12.29 -1.37 -17.27
N TYR A 74 -12.65 -0.41 -16.42
CA TYR A 74 -12.50 -0.54 -14.97
C TYR A 74 -13.37 -1.68 -14.41
N MET A 75 -14.61 -1.80 -14.89
CA MET A 75 -15.51 -2.86 -14.46
C MET A 75 -15.00 -4.25 -14.85
N LEU A 76 -14.37 -4.38 -16.01
CA LEU A 76 -13.95 -5.67 -16.58
C LEU A 76 -12.51 -6.06 -16.22
N TYR A 77 -11.61 -5.09 -16.06
CA TYR A 77 -10.16 -5.32 -16.06
C TYR A 77 -9.41 -4.69 -14.89
N ARG A 78 -10.09 -4.17 -13.85
CA ARG A 78 -9.43 -3.63 -12.64
C ARG A 78 -8.38 -4.59 -12.05
N GLY A 79 -7.23 -4.05 -11.65
CA GLY A 79 -6.06 -4.74 -11.12
C GLY A 79 -5.10 -5.28 -12.19
N THR A 80 -5.50 -5.29 -13.46
CA THR A 80 -4.73 -5.89 -14.55
C THR A 80 -3.90 -4.86 -15.33
N VAL A 81 -2.92 -5.35 -16.10
CA VAL A 81 -2.13 -4.52 -17.02
C VAL A 81 -3.01 -3.86 -18.08
N VAL A 82 -4.06 -4.55 -18.54
CA VAL A 82 -4.97 -4.06 -19.59
C VAL A 82 -5.63 -2.76 -19.18
N PHE A 83 -6.17 -2.69 -17.95
CA PHE A 83 -6.78 -1.45 -17.47
C PHE A 83 -5.76 -0.31 -17.34
N ARG A 84 -4.54 -0.60 -16.87
CA ARG A 84 -3.47 0.41 -16.79
C ARG A 84 -3.11 0.97 -18.16
N ILE A 85 -2.99 0.12 -19.18
CA ILE A 85 -2.76 0.55 -20.57
C ILE A 85 -3.88 1.49 -21.03
N ILE A 86 -5.14 1.11 -20.79
CA ILE A 86 -6.30 1.92 -21.15
C ILE A 86 -6.26 3.28 -20.46
N VAL A 87 -5.92 3.34 -19.16
CA VAL A 87 -5.74 4.61 -18.44
C VAL A 87 -4.64 5.46 -19.08
N GLY A 88 -3.49 4.86 -19.44
CA GLY A 88 -2.40 5.55 -20.12
C GLY A 88 -2.84 6.17 -21.45
N ILE A 89 -3.59 5.43 -22.25
CA ILE A 89 -4.17 5.91 -23.52
C ILE A 89 -5.19 7.03 -23.24
N SER A 90 -6.15 6.81 -22.32
CA SER A 90 -7.21 7.76 -22.00
C SER A 90 -6.68 9.12 -21.54
N LEU A 91 -5.63 9.14 -20.70
CA LEU A 91 -5.00 10.40 -20.28
C LEU A 91 -4.39 11.17 -21.46
N MET A 92 -3.81 10.48 -22.43
CA MET A 92 -3.26 11.13 -23.63
C MET A 92 -4.37 11.57 -24.58
N LEU A 93 -5.49 10.84 -24.66
CA LEU A 93 -6.67 11.28 -25.41
C LEU A 93 -7.29 12.54 -24.80
N PHE A 94 -7.33 12.67 -23.47
CA PHE A 94 -7.73 13.95 -22.85
C PHE A 94 -6.75 15.07 -23.16
N SER A 95 -5.45 14.79 -23.19
CA SER A 95 -4.45 15.77 -23.62
C SER A 95 -4.68 16.21 -25.07
N ALA A 96 -4.96 15.27 -25.97
CA ALA A 96 -5.33 15.55 -27.36
C ALA A 96 -6.58 16.42 -27.46
N ILE A 97 -7.62 16.10 -26.68
CA ILE A 97 -8.83 16.93 -26.59
C ILE A 97 -8.50 18.35 -26.13
N PHE A 98 -7.70 18.52 -25.07
CA PHE A 98 -7.33 19.86 -24.58
C PHE A 98 -6.54 20.66 -25.61
N ILE A 99 -5.59 20.03 -26.31
CA ILE A 99 -4.82 20.64 -27.39
C ILE A 99 -5.75 21.11 -28.51
N GLN A 100 -6.66 20.25 -28.98
CA GLN A 100 -7.61 20.60 -30.03
C GLN A 100 -8.62 21.67 -29.56
N GLN A 101 -9.10 21.59 -28.31
CA GLN A 101 -10.00 22.58 -27.72
C GLN A 101 -9.39 23.98 -27.64
N HIS A 102 -8.05 24.06 -27.61
CA HIS A 102 -7.30 25.31 -27.67
C HIS A 102 -6.52 25.49 -28.98
N LEU A 103 -6.95 24.81 -30.04
CA LEU A 103 -6.43 24.98 -31.40
C LEU A 103 -4.90 24.90 -31.50
N GLY A 104 -4.28 23.99 -30.75
CA GLY A 104 -2.83 23.73 -30.82
C GLY A 104 -1.97 24.62 -29.91
N ARG A 105 -2.55 25.28 -28.91
CA ARG A 105 -1.78 26.09 -27.93
C ARG A 105 -0.69 25.27 -27.23
N ILE A 106 0.51 25.82 -27.16
CA ILE A 106 1.67 25.15 -26.54
C ILE A 106 1.42 24.84 -25.05
N GLU A 107 0.66 25.67 -24.33
CA GLU A 107 0.40 25.44 -22.91
C GLU A 107 -0.36 24.14 -22.64
N MET A 108 -1.21 23.71 -23.59
CA MET A 108 -1.93 22.44 -23.49
C MET A 108 -1.01 21.23 -23.68
N HIS A 109 0.16 21.40 -24.31
CA HIS A 109 1.13 20.32 -24.46
C HIS A 109 1.81 19.97 -23.14
N PHE A 110 1.94 20.94 -22.20
CA PHE A 110 2.49 20.67 -20.88
C PHE A 110 1.66 19.63 -20.11
N HIS A 111 0.35 19.56 -20.39
CA HIS A 111 -0.51 18.55 -19.81
C HIS A 111 -0.04 17.12 -20.10
N VAL A 112 0.56 16.85 -21.28
CA VAL A 112 1.11 15.52 -21.62
C VAL A 112 2.12 15.08 -20.56
N PHE A 113 3.04 15.95 -20.17
CA PHE A 113 4.08 15.64 -19.18
C PHE A 113 3.48 15.44 -17.78
N ILE A 114 2.52 16.29 -17.38
CA ILE A 114 1.79 16.16 -16.10
C ILE A 114 1.03 14.83 -16.05
N ALA A 115 0.33 14.48 -17.13
CA ALA A 115 -0.44 13.26 -17.25
C ALA A 115 0.44 11.99 -17.21
N LEU A 116 1.58 12.00 -17.90
CA LEU A 116 2.56 10.90 -17.82
C LEU A 116 3.13 10.74 -16.40
N ALA A 117 3.32 11.84 -15.66
CA ALA A 117 3.81 11.77 -14.28
C ALA A 117 2.83 11.06 -13.34
N PHE A 118 1.51 11.20 -13.53
CA PHE A 118 0.52 10.45 -12.75
C PHE A 118 0.68 8.93 -12.91
N LEU A 119 1.06 8.46 -14.10
CA LEU A 119 1.22 7.01 -14.38
C LEU A 119 2.36 6.37 -13.57
N ILE A 120 3.31 7.16 -13.07
CA ILE A 120 4.39 6.69 -12.17
C ILE A 120 3.80 6.01 -10.92
N ARG A 121 2.61 6.43 -10.46
CA ARG A 121 1.96 5.86 -9.27
C ARG A 121 1.67 4.36 -9.40
N TYR A 122 1.50 3.86 -10.62
CA TYR A 122 1.34 2.42 -10.88
C TYR A 122 2.61 1.61 -10.60
N LYS A 123 3.80 2.21 -10.49
CA LYS A 123 5.07 1.47 -10.37
C LYS A 123 5.25 0.44 -11.50
N ASP A 124 4.64 0.72 -12.64
CA ASP A 124 4.63 -0.10 -13.84
C ASP A 124 4.88 0.83 -15.03
N PHE A 125 5.87 0.50 -15.85
CA PHE A 125 6.26 1.33 -16.99
C PHE A 125 5.39 1.05 -18.23
N ILE A 126 4.64 -0.06 -18.26
CA ILE A 126 3.77 -0.40 -19.39
C ILE A 126 2.72 0.68 -19.71
N PRO A 127 1.94 1.21 -18.75
CA PRO A 127 1.00 2.30 -19.05
C PRO A 127 1.70 3.58 -19.50
N LEU A 128 2.89 3.87 -18.97
CA LEU A 128 3.70 5.02 -19.39
C LEU A 128 4.10 4.90 -20.87
N LEU A 129 4.53 3.72 -21.31
CA LEU A 129 4.85 3.47 -22.73
C LEU A 129 3.61 3.57 -23.61
N ALA A 130 2.47 3.03 -23.17
CA ALA A 130 1.21 3.18 -23.91
C ALA A 130 0.82 4.64 -24.10
N GLY A 131 0.99 5.47 -23.06
CA GLY A 131 0.81 6.91 -23.14
C GLY A 131 1.78 7.57 -24.12
N ALA A 132 3.08 7.28 -24.00
CA ALA A 132 4.09 7.84 -24.91
C ALA A 132 3.80 7.52 -26.38
N ILE A 133 3.46 6.26 -26.70
CA ILE A 133 3.09 5.83 -28.05
C ILE A 133 1.85 6.56 -28.54
N THR A 134 0.80 6.67 -27.70
CA THR A 134 -0.43 7.39 -28.06
C THR A 134 -0.14 8.85 -28.40
N THR A 135 0.70 9.50 -27.60
CA THR A 135 1.15 10.88 -27.85
C THR A 135 1.91 10.99 -29.16
N THR A 136 2.86 10.10 -29.44
CA THR A 136 3.61 10.11 -30.70
C THR A 136 2.68 9.94 -31.90
N VAL A 137 1.75 8.97 -31.84
CA VAL A 137 0.76 8.74 -32.91
C VAL A 137 -0.11 9.96 -33.09
N HIS A 138 -0.65 10.53 -32.01
CA HIS A 138 -1.47 11.75 -32.07
C HIS A 138 -0.72 12.89 -32.77
N HIS A 139 0.50 13.22 -32.34
CA HIS A 139 1.23 14.35 -32.90
C HIS A 139 1.67 14.09 -34.34
N ALA A 140 2.04 12.86 -34.70
CA ALA A 140 2.40 12.53 -36.08
C ALA A 140 1.20 12.62 -37.02
N VAL A 141 0.06 12.03 -36.63
CA VAL A 141 -1.17 12.04 -37.44
C VAL A 141 -1.74 13.46 -37.53
N PHE A 142 -1.81 14.19 -36.42
CA PHE A 142 -2.40 15.53 -36.43
C PHE A 142 -1.47 16.55 -37.09
N SER A 143 -0.15 16.39 -37.01
CA SER A 143 0.81 17.20 -37.78
C SER A 143 0.64 16.96 -39.28
N TYR A 144 0.47 15.70 -39.69
CA TYR A 144 0.11 15.37 -41.08
C TYR A 144 -1.20 16.03 -41.49
N CYS A 145 -2.28 15.86 -40.71
CA CYS A 145 -3.57 16.49 -41.01
C CYS A 145 -3.48 18.01 -41.11
N GLN A 146 -2.72 18.64 -40.23
CA GLN A 146 -2.53 20.08 -40.21
C GLN A 146 -1.78 20.59 -41.45
N VAL A 147 -0.71 19.91 -41.88
CA VAL A 147 0.07 20.29 -43.08
C VAL A 147 -0.77 20.23 -44.37
N TYR A 148 -1.77 19.36 -44.42
CA TYR A 148 -2.66 19.20 -45.57
C TYR A 148 -4.03 19.89 -45.38
N ASP A 149 -4.16 20.79 -44.41
CA ASP A 149 -5.38 21.54 -44.11
C ASP A 149 -6.63 20.64 -43.95
N ILE A 150 -6.45 19.43 -43.41
CA ILE A 150 -7.56 18.50 -43.20
C ILE A 150 -8.46 19.02 -42.09
N THR A 151 -9.75 19.12 -42.41
CA THR A 151 -10.80 19.51 -41.47
C THR A 151 -11.67 18.31 -41.10
N LEU A 152 -12.23 18.35 -39.90
CA LEU A 152 -13.21 17.38 -39.39
C LEU A 152 -14.38 18.15 -38.80
N LEU A 153 -15.60 17.92 -39.31
CA LEU A 153 -16.81 18.65 -38.91
C LEU A 153 -16.62 20.17 -38.96
N ASP A 154 -16.07 20.67 -40.09
CA ASP A 154 -15.73 22.07 -40.34
C ASP A 154 -14.72 22.69 -39.35
N MET A 155 -14.04 21.86 -38.54
CA MET A 155 -12.96 22.27 -37.65
C MET A 155 -11.61 21.85 -38.21
N PRO A 156 -10.62 22.75 -38.35
CA PRO A 156 -9.26 22.36 -38.72
C PRO A 156 -8.64 21.50 -37.62
N ILE A 157 -8.04 20.38 -38.00
CA ILE A 157 -7.27 19.55 -37.08
C ILE A 157 -5.96 20.29 -36.78
N LYS A 158 -5.74 20.66 -35.52
CA LYS A 158 -4.58 21.46 -35.11
C LYS A 158 -3.86 20.83 -33.94
N VAL A 159 -2.59 20.54 -34.16
CA VAL A 159 -1.66 20.15 -33.10
C VAL A 159 -0.83 21.34 -32.62
N TYR A 160 -0.44 22.27 -33.50
CA TYR A 160 0.38 23.42 -33.15
C TYR A 160 -0.23 24.73 -33.65
N ASN A 161 -0.13 25.80 -32.86
CA ASN A 161 -0.63 27.14 -33.23
C ASN A 161 0.44 28.15 -33.68
N TYR A 162 1.72 27.80 -33.56
CA TYR A 162 2.86 28.71 -33.81
C TYR A 162 3.78 28.23 -34.96
N GLY A 163 3.36 27.20 -35.68
CA GLY A 163 4.08 26.57 -36.77
C GLY A 163 3.41 25.26 -37.16
N GLU A 164 3.98 24.56 -38.14
CA GLU A 164 3.47 23.29 -38.63
C GLU A 164 4.62 22.40 -39.12
N GLY A 165 4.33 21.11 -39.30
CA GLY A 165 5.27 20.14 -39.85
C GLY A 165 6.06 19.32 -38.82
N PHE A 166 6.80 18.35 -39.35
CA PHE A 166 7.44 17.29 -38.56
C PHE A 166 8.67 17.73 -37.77
N SER A 167 9.25 18.90 -38.06
CA SER A 167 10.40 19.43 -37.31
C SER A 167 10.04 19.72 -35.85
N ILE A 168 8.90 20.38 -35.61
CA ILE A 168 8.37 20.67 -34.27
C ILE A 168 7.96 19.36 -33.57
N THR A 169 7.35 18.43 -34.31
CA THR A 169 6.98 17.10 -33.80
C THR A 169 8.21 16.32 -33.34
N LEU A 170 9.30 16.34 -34.10
CA LEU A 170 10.54 15.66 -33.75
C LEU A 170 11.18 16.27 -32.50
N LEU A 171 11.16 17.60 -32.38
CA LEU A 171 11.63 18.30 -31.18
C LEU A 171 10.82 17.88 -29.93
N HIS A 172 9.48 17.87 -30.03
CA HIS A 172 8.62 17.41 -28.93
C HIS A 172 8.87 15.95 -28.58
N ALA A 173 9.02 15.08 -29.58
CA ALA A 173 9.32 13.68 -29.37
C ALA A 173 10.63 13.47 -28.61
N ALA A 174 11.68 14.28 -28.87
CA ALA A 174 12.93 14.23 -28.12
C ALA A 174 12.72 14.52 -26.62
N PHE A 175 11.92 15.53 -26.27
CA PHE A 175 11.58 15.83 -24.87
C PHE A 175 10.74 14.72 -24.22
N VAL A 176 9.81 14.11 -24.95
CA VAL A 176 9.02 12.98 -24.44
C VAL A 176 9.91 11.77 -24.19
N VAL A 177 10.84 11.44 -25.08
CA VAL A 177 11.81 10.34 -24.88
C VAL A 177 12.65 10.57 -23.62
N LEU A 178 13.14 11.79 -23.43
CA LEU A 178 13.90 12.15 -22.23
C LEU A 178 13.05 12.00 -20.95
N ALA A 179 11.82 12.53 -20.95
CA ALA A 179 10.91 12.44 -19.81
C ALA A 179 10.55 10.99 -19.49
N VAL A 180 10.19 10.18 -20.49
CA VAL A 180 9.89 8.75 -20.33
C VAL A 180 11.08 8.00 -19.75
N SER A 181 12.30 8.29 -20.20
CA SER A 181 13.51 7.65 -19.67
C SER A 181 13.70 7.94 -18.18
N VAL A 182 13.53 9.19 -17.76
CA VAL A 182 13.59 9.60 -16.35
C VAL A 182 12.47 8.94 -15.55
N TYR A 183 11.25 8.91 -16.08
CA TYR A 183 10.10 8.30 -15.39
C TYR A 183 10.23 6.79 -15.26
N ILE A 184 10.78 6.08 -16.25
CA ILE A 184 11.09 4.65 -16.13
C ILE A 184 12.07 4.41 -14.99
N TYR A 185 13.14 5.22 -14.89
CA TYR A 185 14.09 5.14 -13.79
C TYR A 185 13.39 5.35 -12.43
N MET A 186 12.54 6.37 -12.31
CA MET A 186 11.77 6.63 -11.08
C MET A 186 10.82 5.48 -10.73
N ILE A 187 10.12 4.91 -11.73
CA ILE A 187 9.23 3.76 -11.56
C ILE A 187 10.00 2.56 -11.02
N GLN A 188 11.18 2.27 -11.57
CA GLN A 188 12.03 1.18 -11.09
C GLN A 188 12.46 1.40 -9.64
N SER A 189 12.89 2.62 -9.30
CA SER A 189 13.26 2.99 -7.92
C SER A 189 12.08 2.82 -6.95
N LEU A 190 10.90 3.33 -7.30
CA LEU A 190 9.68 3.21 -6.50
C LEU A 190 9.24 1.75 -6.32
N ARG A 191 9.34 0.94 -7.38
CA ARG A 191 9.04 -0.49 -7.32
C ARG A 191 9.99 -1.23 -6.37
N GLN A 192 11.29 -0.92 -6.41
CA GLN A 192 12.27 -1.51 -5.50
C GLN A 192 12.02 -1.09 -4.05
N GLN A 193 11.71 0.19 -3.79
CA GLN A 193 11.35 0.68 -2.45
C GLN A 193 10.10 -0.02 -1.91
N PHE A 194 9.09 -0.23 -2.76
CA PHE A 194 7.87 -0.94 -2.37
C PHE A 194 8.14 -2.40 -1.96
N ILE A 195 8.95 -3.13 -2.73
CA ILE A 195 9.35 -4.50 -2.39
C ILE A 195 10.11 -4.54 -1.04
N LYS A 196 11.06 -3.62 -0.84
CA LYS A 196 11.81 -3.51 0.43
C LYS A 196 10.91 -3.20 1.62
N ASN A 197 9.91 -2.34 1.44
CA ASN A 197 8.95 -2.00 2.50
C ASN A 197 8.12 -3.22 2.93
N ILE A 198 7.71 -4.06 1.98
CA ILE A 198 6.98 -5.31 2.30
C ILE A 198 7.89 -6.29 3.05
N GLN A 199 9.15 -6.45 2.62
CA GLN A 199 10.13 -7.29 3.33
C GLN A 199 10.37 -6.80 4.77
N PHE A 200 10.46 -5.48 4.94
CA PHE A 200 10.64 -4.87 6.25
C PHE A 200 9.43 -5.10 7.15
N SER A 201 8.22 -4.92 6.60
CA SER A 201 6.96 -5.20 7.32
C SER A 201 6.90 -6.66 7.79
N ASP A 202 7.26 -7.62 6.93
CA ASP A 202 7.28 -9.04 7.30
C ASP A 202 8.31 -9.35 8.39
N THR A 203 9.48 -8.72 8.33
CA THR A 203 10.52 -8.86 9.36
C THR A 203 10.05 -8.29 10.69
N LEU A 204 9.35 -7.14 10.67
CA LEU A 204 8.76 -6.54 11.87
C LEU A 204 7.68 -7.43 12.48
N GLU A 205 6.81 -8.04 11.67
CA GLU A 205 5.80 -8.99 12.16
C GLU A 205 6.44 -10.16 12.90
N LEU A 206 7.51 -10.74 12.35
CA LEU A 206 8.22 -11.85 12.99
C LEU A 206 8.87 -11.42 14.31
N LYS A 207 9.58 -10.28 14.32
CA LYS A 207 10.19 -9.75 15.56
C LYS A 207 9.15 -9.42 16.63
N ASN A 208 7.99 -8.87 16.23
CA ASN A 208 6.89 -8.61 17.17
C ASN A 208 6.34 -9.90 17.78
N GLN A 209 6.24 -10.99 17.00
CA GLN A 209 5.84 -12.30 17.53
C GLN A 209 6.90 -12.88 18.50
N GLU A 210 8.18 -12.76 18.18
CA GLU A 210 9.27 -13.18 19.07
C GLU A 210 9.29 -12.38 20.38
N ILE A 211 9.10 -11.07 20.30
CA ILE A 211 9.01 -10.19 21.47
C ILE A 211 7.82 -10.58 22.34
N GLU A 212 6.65 -10.85 21.77
CA GLU A 212 5.48 -11.28 22.55
C GLU A 212 5.70 -12.65 23.21
N GLN A 213 6.35 -13.59 22.52
CA GLN A 213 6.72 -14.88 23.12
C GLN A 213 7.71 -14.71 24.27
N SER A 214 8.73 -13.86 24.10
CA SER A 214 9.71 -13.56 25.13
C SER A 214 9.06 -12.88 26.35
N LYS A 215 8.13 -11.94 26.13
CA LYS A 215 7.34 -11.32 27.22
C LYS A 215 6.52 -12.35 27.99
N ILE A 216 5.85 -13.28 27.29
CA ILE A 216 5.07 -14.34 27.94
C ILE A 216 5.99 -15.27 28.75
N ALA A 217 7.15 -15.64 28.21
CA ALA A 217 8.13 -16.48 28.90
C ALA A 217 8.66 -15.79 30.15
N LEU A 218 9.07 -14.52 30.03
CA LEU A 218 9.57 -13.71 31.13
C LEU A 218 8.52 -13.50 32.23
N LYS A 219 7.24 -13.28 31.84
CA LYS A 219 6.14 -13.18 32.80
C LYS A 219 5.95 -14.48 33.59
N LYS A 220 6.00 -15.64 32.92
CA LYS A 220 5.92 -16.94 33.58
C LYS A 220 7.10 -17.19 34.52
N GLU A 221 8.30 -16.79 34.12
CA GLU A 221 9.50 -16.91 34.96
C GLU A 221 9.39 -16.03 36.21
N LYS A 222 8.97 -14.77 36.05
CA LYS A 222 8.70 -13.85 37.15
C LYS A 222 7.63 -14.39 38.12
N GLU A 223 6.54 -14.95 37.59
CA GLU A 223 5.50 -15.58 38.42
C GLU A 223 6.04 -16.78 39.22
N ARG A 224 6.91 -17.61 38.61
CA ARG A 224 7.58 -18.72 39.29
C ARG A 224 8.54 -18.25 40.39
N GLU A 225 9.33 -17.23 40.12
CA GLU A 225 10.25 -16.63 41.09
C GLU A 225 9.48 -16.05 42.28
N MET A 226 8.39 -15.31 42.03
CA MET A 226 7.51 -14.78 43.08
C MET A 226 6.89 -15.90 43.93
N ALA A 227 6.43 -16.98 43.30
CA ALA A 227 5.87 -18.14 44.01
C ALA A 227 6.93 -18.83 44.88
N ALA A 228 8.15 -19.04 44.36
CA ALA A 228 9.26 -19.63 45.11
C ALA A 228 9.68 -18.73 46.29
N ASN A 229 9.76 -17.42 46.09
CA ASN A 229 10.13 -16.48 47.13
C ASN A 229 9.05 -16.43 48.23
N LYS A 230 7.76 -16.41 47.86
CA LYS A 230 6.65 -16.50 48.82
C LYS A 230 6.68 -17.80 49.62
N ALA A 231 6.89 -18.94 48.96
CA ALA A 231 7.02 -20.24 49.62
C ALA A 231 8.20 -20.26 50.61
N LYS A 232 9.34 -19.67 50.23
CA LYS A 232 10.51 -19.51 51.11
C LYS A 232 10.18 -18.63 52.32
N SER A 233 9.53 -17.47 52.14
CA SER A 233 9.12 -16.61 53.26
C SER A 233 8.15 -17.33 54.20
N GLN A 234 7.19 -18.06 53.66
CA GLN A 234 6.20 -18.80 54.46
C GLN A 234 6.83 -19.96 55.23
N PHE A 235 7.79 -20.66 54.62
CA PHE A 235 8.59 -21.68 55.30
C PHE A 235 9.38 -21.10 56.47
N ILE A 236 10.09 -19.99 56.28
CA ILE A 236 10.85 -19.32 57.35
C ILE A 236 9.92 -18.83 58.47
N ALA A 237 8.76 -18.28 58.13
CA ALA A 237 7.76 -17.87 59.11
C ALA A 237 7.27 -19.04 59.97
N ASN A 238 6.93 -20.17 59.33
CA ASN A 238 6.48 -21.38 60.02
C ASN A 238 7.59 -21.96 60.93
N MET A 239 8.82 -22.09 60.42
CA MET A 239 9.96 -22.57 61.21
C MET A 239 10.26 -21.67 62.41
N SER A 240 10.19 -20.35 62.22
CA SER A 240 10.40 -19.37 63.30
C SER A 240 9.32 -19.49 64.38
N HIS A 241 8.07 -19.75 63.97
CA HIS A 241 6.97 -20.04 64.89
C HIS A 241 7.25 -21.32 65.70
N GLU A 242 7.65 -22.42 65.05
CA GLU A 242 7.96 -23.68 65.75
C GLU A 242 9.17 -23.58 66.69
N LEU A 243 10.20 -22.81 66.34
CA LEU A 243 11.36 -22.58 67.20
C LEU A 243 11.05 -21.69 68.41
N ARG A 244 10.14 -20.72 68.27
CA ARG A 244 9.70 -19.85 69.39
C ARG A 244 8.67 -20.50 70.31
N THR A 245 7.97 -21.52 69.82
CA THR A 245 7.00 -22.30 70.61
C THR A 245 7.33 -23.79 70.53
N PRO A 246 8.48 -24.22 71.09
CA PRO A 246 8.88 -25.62 70.99
C PRO A 246 7.88 -26.48 71.78
N ARG A 247 7.14 -27.35 71.08
CA ARG A 247 6.38 -28.44 71.71
C ARG A 247 7.36 -29.51 72.18
N PHE A 248 7.95 -29.30 73.36
CA PHE A 248 8.58 -30.38 74.10
C PHE A 248 7.47 -31.23 74.76
N ASP A 249 7.03 -32.30 74.10
CA ASP A 249 6.39 -33.44 74.79
C ASP A 249 7.48 -34.45 75.18
N PHE A 250 8.38 -34.04 76.10
CA PHE A 250 9.22 -34.99 76.81
C PHE A 250 8.40 -35.51 78.00
N ARG A 251 7.67 -36.61 77.80
CA ARG A 251 7.04 -37.33 78.90
C ARG A 251 8.11 -38.03 79.74
N PHE A 252 8.55 -37.40 80.81
CA PHE A 252 9.13 -38.13 81.95
C PHE A 252 7.98 -38.78 82.73
N SER A 253 7.48 -39.93 82.27
CA SER A 253 6.56 -40.74 83.07
C SER A 253 7.33 -41.69 83.99
N ASN A 254 7.26 -41.40 85.29
CA ASN A 254 7.37 -42.33 86.44
C ASN A 254 8.62 -43.20 86.58
N ILE A 255 9.64 -42.65 87.24
CA ILE A 255 10.53 -43.36 88.17
C ILE A 255 10.69 -42.35 89.31
N TRP A 256 9.92 -42.38 90.41
CA TRP A 256 10.25 -43.03 91.68
C TRP A 256 9.06 -42.80 92.65
N SER A 257 8.28 -43.83 92.97
CA SER A 257 7.38 -43.82 94.13
C SER A 257 7.96 -44.73 95.22
N VAL A 258 8.90 -44.19 96.00
CA VAL A 258 9.42 -44.87 97.19
C VAL A 258 8.36 -44.79 98.29
N LYS A 259 7.72 -45.93 98.61
CA LYS A 259 6.89 -46.08 99.82
C LYS A 259 7.83 -46.20 101.02
N LEU A 260 7.84 -45.21 101.91
CA LEU A 260 8.41 -45.33 103.25
C LEU A 260 7.39 -46.03 104.16
N THR A 261 7.73 -47.22 104.67
CA THR A 261 7.00 -47.86 105.78
C THR A 261 7.57 -47.40 107.12
N PRO A 262 6.73 -47.08 108.13
CA PRO A 262 7.22 -46.67 109.44
C PRO A 262 7.77 -47.87 110.23
N TRP A 263 8.96 -47.68 110.78
CA TRP A 263 9.70 -48.62 111.62
C TRP A 263 9.01 -48.76 112.99
N LYS A 264 8.74 -49.99 113.43
CA LYS A 264 8.14 -50.29 114.75
C LYS A 264 9.25 -50.66 115.74
N TRP A 265 9.22 -50.05 116.92
CA TRP A 265 10.11 -50.35 118.05
C TRP A 265 9.75 -51.69 118.68
N GLY A 266 10.77 -52.53 118.86
CA GLY A 266 10.75 -53.81 119.58
C GLY A 266 12.17 -54.34 119.70
#